data_AF-A0A376Y8Z5-F1
#
_entry.id   AF-A0A376Y8Z5-F1
#
_cell.length_a   1.000
_cell.length_b   1.000
_cell.length_c   1.000
_cell.angle_alpha   90.00
_cell.angle_beta   90.00
_cell.angle_gamma   90.00
#
_symmetry.space_group_name_H-M   'P 1'
#
loop_
_entity.id
_entity.type
_entity.pdbx_description
1 polymer ?
#
loop_
_entity_poly.entity_id
_entity_poly.type
_entity_poly.pdbx_seq_one_letter_code
_entity_poly.pdbx_strand_id
1 'polypeptide(L)' 'MKALRQKFGINENMTHVEKGLPEEVIPDLAEHLQAGIVVLGTVGPPVFQQHSSATRRNR' A
#
# COMPACT_ATOMS: atom_id res chain seq x y z
N MET A 1 -11.83 7.34 -5.04
CA MET A 1 -10.79 8.29 -4.56
C MET A 1 -11.31 9.70 -4.24
N LYS A 2 -12.58 9.89 -3.82
CA LYS A 2 -13.14 11.23 -3.56
C LYS A 2 -12.69 11.85 -2.22
N ALA A 3 -12.81 11.11 -1.12
CA ALA A 3 -12.50 11.63 0.21
C ALA A 3 -11.01 11.97 0.39
N LEU A 4 -10.11 11.09 -0.09
CA LEU A 4 -8.66 11.29 0.03
C LEU A 4 -8.18 12.50 -0.79
N ARG A 5 -8.61 12.62 -2.06
CA ARG A 5 -8.22 13.74 -2.92
C ARG A 5 -8.73 15.07 -2.39
N GLN A 6 -9.95 15.11 -1.85
CA GLN A 6 -10.52 16.32 -1.24
C GLN A 6 -9.74 16.73 0.02
N LYS A 7 -9.33 15.77 0.87
CA LYS A 7 -8.52 16.05 2.07
C LYS A 7 -7.20 16.74 1.74
N PHE A 8 -6.59 16.43 0.60
CA PHE A 8 -5.30 16.97 0.18
C PHE A 8 -5.39 17.98 -0.99
N GLY A 9 -6.59 18.42 -1.36
CA GLY A 9 -6.78 19.41 -2.42
C GLY A 9 -6.36 18.96 -3.84
N ILE A 10 -6.42 17.67 -4.14
CA ILE A 10 -6.04 17.10 -5.44
C ILE A 10 -7.25 17.06 -6.38
N ASN A 11 -7.08 17.61 -7.58
CA ASN A 11 -8.12 17.65 -8.62
C ASN A 11 -8.50 16.24 -9.11
N GLU A 12 -9.73 16.09 -9.60
CA GLU A 12 -10.26 14.79 -10.08
C GLU A 12 -9.47 14.22 -11.25
N ASN A 13 -9.07 15.08 -12.18
CA ASN A 13 -8.28 14.74 -13.36
C ASN A 13 -6.84 14.29 -13.04
N MET A 14 -6.36 14.54 -11.82
CA MET A 14 -5.07 14.06 -11.31
C MET A 14 -5.24 12.82 -10.43
N THR A 15 -6.44 12.23 -10.39
CA THR A 15 -6.72 10.99 -9.68
C THR A 15 -7.20 9.92 -10.64
N HIS A 16 -6.48 8.81 -10.66
CA HIS A 16 -6.75 7.69 -11.56
C HIS A 16 -7.26 6.50 -10.74
N VAL A 17 -8.34 5.87 -11.21
CA VAL A 17 -8.89 4.65 -10.62
C VAL A 17 -9.03 3.64 -11.75
N GLU A 18 -8.09 2.71 -11.79
CA GLU A 18 -7.95 1.73 -12.87
C GLU A 18 -8.22 0.32 -12.34
N LYS A 19 -8.67 -0.58 -13.23
CA LYS A 19 -8.91 -1.99 -12.91
C LYS A 19 -7.73 -2.82 -13.40
N GLY A 20 -7.18 -3.68 -12.53
CA GLY A 20 -6.14 -4.64 -12.89
C GLY A 20 -5.24 -5.00 -11.71
N LEU A 21 -4.18 -5.75 -12.00
CA LEU A 21 -3.13 -6.03 -11.03
C LEU A 21 -2.26 -4.77 -10.83
N PRO A 22 -1.93 -4.37 -9.59
CA PRO A 22 -1.11 -3.18 -9.34
C PRO A 22 0.24 -3.19 -10.06
N GLU A 23 0.85 -4.37 -10.20
CA GLU A 23 2.13 -4.58 -10.89
C GLU A 23 2.08 -4.35 -12.40
N GLU A 24 0.89 -4.39 -13.01
CA GLU A 24 0.69 -4.06 -14.43
C GLU A 24 0.21 -2.61 -14.57
N VAL A 25 -0.79 -2.23 -13.77
CA VAL A 25 -1.48 -0.94 -13.89
C VAL A 25 -0.60 0.24 -13.48
N ILE A 26 0.17 0.12 -12.39
CA ILE A 26 0.95 1.25 -11.86
C ILE A 26 2.10 1.62 -12.80
N PRO A 27 2.91 0.66 -13.31
CA PRO A 27 3.96 0.98 -14.29
C PRO A 27 3.41 1.61 -15.57
N ASP A 28 2.37 1.03 -16.16
CA ASP A 28 1.76 1.54 -17.40
C ASP A 28 1.26 2.98 -17.22
N LEU A 29 0.56 3.25 -16.11
CA LEU A 29 0.07 4.59 -15.80
C LEU A 29 1.21 5.58 -15.52
N ALA A 30 2.26 5.15 -14.84
CA ALA A 30 3.43 5.98 -14.56
C ALA A 30 4.14 6.39 -15.85
N GLU A 31 4.25 5.49 -16.83
CA GLU A 31 4.79 5.79 -18.15
C GLU A 31 3.89 6.77 -18.91
N HIS A 32 2.57 6.53 -18.95
CA HIS A 32 1.61 7.43 -19.59
C HIS A 32 1.62 8.84 -19.01
N LEU A 33 1.81 8.98 -17.70
CA LEU A 33 1.91 10.28 -17.01
C LEU A 33 3.32 10.88 -17.04
N GLN A 34 4.29 10.18 -17.63
CA GLN A 34 5.70 10.55 -17.63
C GLN A 34 6.24 10.83 -16.21
N ALA A 35 5.85 9.98 -15.25
CA ALA A 35 6.19 10.15 -13.86
C ALA A 35 7.70 9.97 -13.64
N GLY A 36 8.36 11.00 -13.09
CA GLY A 36 9.77 10.91 -12.69
C GLY A 36 10.00 10.10 -11.40
N ILE A 37 8.96 9.93 -10.58
CA ILE A 37 8.99 9.16 -9.34
C ILE A 37 7.62 8.55 -9.03
N VAL A 38 7.62 7.34 -8.48
CA VAL A 38 6.43 6.68 -7.93
C VAL A 38 6.67 6.41 -6.45
N VAL A 39 5.73 6.81 -5.61
CA VAL A 39 5.79 6.59 -4.15
C VAL A 39 4.82 5.48 -3.77
N LEU A 40 5.35 4.40 -3.19
CA LEU A 40 4.58 3.23 -2.74
C LEU A 40 4.81 3.00 -1.24
N GLY A 41 3.74 2.64 -0.53
CA GLY A 41 3.82 2.24 0.88
C GLY A 41 3.77 0.71 0.99
N THR A 42 4.74 0.12 1.69
CA THR A 42 4.74 -1.31 2.04
C THR A 42 4.64 -1.48 3.54
N VAL A 43 3.95 -2.50 4.01
CA VAL A 43 4.02 -2.98 5.39
C VAL A 43 4.75 -4.31 5.42
N GLY A 44 5.60 -4.52 6.43
CA GLY A 44 6.24 -5.81 6.63
C GLY A 44 5.20 -6.89 6.97
N PRO A 45 5.49 -8.17 6.70
CA PRO A 45 4.65 -9.24 7.20
C PRO A 45 4.58 -9.16 8.74
N PRO A 46 3.43 -9.47 9.36
CA PRO A 46 3.30 -9.47 10.80
C PRO A 46 4.32 -10.47 11.38
N VAL A 47 5.17 -10.00 12.30
CA VAL A 47 6.07 -10.88 13.04
C VAL A 47 5.22 -11.67 14.02
N PHE A 48 5.09 -12.97 13.79
CA PHE A 48 4.33 -13.84 14.67
C PHE A 48 5.16 -14.12 15.92
N GLN A 49 4.84 -13.46 17.03
CA GLN A 49 5.51 -13.68 18.31
C GLN A 49 4.98 -14.98 18.93
N GLN A 50 5.72 -16.08 18.74
CA GLN A 50 5.42 -17.33 19.43
C GLN A 50 5.70 -17.13 20.93
N HIS A 51 4.65 -16.95 21.72
CA HIS A 51 4.75 -17.11 23.17
C HIS A 51 5.01 -18.60 23.47
N SER A 52 6.26 -18.96 23.78
CA SER A 52 6.54 -20.24 24.43
C SER A 52 5.93 -20.23 25.82
N SER A 53 4.80 -20.91 25.98
CA SER A 53 4.25 -21.29 27.27
C SER A 53 5.21 -22.26 27.96
N ALA A 54 6.20 -21.73 28.69
CA ALA A 54 7.01 -22.54 29.58
C ALA A 54 6.13 -23.00 30.74
N THR A 55 5.55 -24.19 30.63
CA THR A 55 4.90 -24.89 31.74
C THR A 55 5.94 -25.09 32.84
N ARG A 56 5.88 -24.25 33.88
CA ARG A 56 6.66 -24.38 35.11
C ARG A 56 6.19 -25.66 35.81
N ARG A 57 6.86 -26.77 35.52
CA ARG A 57 6.59 -28.08 36.13
C ARG A 57 7.14 -28.06 37.56
N ASN A 58 6.24 -28.30 38.50
CA ASN A 58 6.38 -28.32 39.95
C ASN A 58 7.68 -28.99 40.45
N ARG A 59 8.44 -28.30 41.29
CA ARG A 59 9.33 -28.88 42.32
C ARG A 59 9.29 -27.98 43.55
#